data_AF-A0A7Y5KF76-F1
#
_entry.id   AF-A0A7Y5KF76-F1
#
_cell.length_a   1.000
_cell.length_b   1.000
_cell.length_c   1.000
_cell.angle_alpha   90.00
_cell.angle_beta   90.00
_cell.angle_gamma   90.00
#
_symmetry.space_group_name_H-M   'P 1'
#
loop_
_entity.id
_entity.type
_entity.pdbx_description
1 polymer ?
#
loop_
_entity_poly.entity_id
_entity_poly.type
_entity_poly.pdbx_seq_one_letter_code
_entity_poly.pdbx_strand_id
1 'polypeptide(L)'
;MKPSKLLITLLALGVFASLAFGQRRNQIEFYGGAAFPLAPETFKDYTKVGLSGNAQYVLFPSPRLGITFNVGYEAFSTDDEKFTDALSTEFTGQTASYWVGQGFGLSPSATVKSNLLRIGAGVRPYLTDPEANTQFFLLGQVNFNLIKNDFSAKEIPYQYDAVNDQLFFLTFNDEEY
;
A
#
# COMPACT_ATOMS: atom_id res chain seq x y z
N MET A 1 57.62 -3.13 35.40
CA MET A 1 57.25 -4.21 34.46
C MET A 1 56.48 -3.59 33.31
N LYS A 2 56.88 -3.81 32.05
CA LYS A 2 56.14 -3.30 30.88
C LYS A 2 54.92 -4.21 30.66
N PRO A 3 53.70 -3.67 30.52
CA PRO A 3 52.54 -4.50 30.20
C PRO A 3 52.81 -5.24 28.88
N SER A 4 52.52 -6.55 28.86
CA SER A 4 52.72 -7.36 27.66
C SER A 4 51.83 -6.83 26.54
N LYS A 5 52.31 -6.88 25.29
CA LYS A 5 51.52 -6.43 24.12
C LYS A 5 50.15 -7.13 24.07
N LEU A 6 50.08 -8.38 24.54
CA LEU A 6 48.84 -9.15 24.69
C LEU A 6 47.83 -8.49 25.65
N LEU A 7 48.30 -7.98 26.79
CA LEU A 7 47.46 -7.30 27.78
C LEU A 7 46.86 -6.00 27.21
N ILE A 8 47.64 -5.26 26.44
CA ILE A 8 47.19 -4.02 25.78
C ILE A 8 46.16 -4.36 24.69
N THR A 9 46.37 -5.42 23.91
CA THR A 9 45.42 -5.88 22.89
C THR A 9 44.11 -6.37 23.51
N LEU A 10 44.16 -7.09 24.63
CA LEU A 10 42.97 -7.54 25.38
C LEU A 10 42.22 -6.37 26.02
N LEU A 11 42.92 -5.37 26.56
CA LEU A 11 42.31 -4.14 27.07
C LEU A 11 41.67 -3.34 25.93
N ALA A 12 42.30 -3.24 24.76
CA ALA A 12 41.72 -2.59 23.59
C ALA A 12 40.45 -3.32 23.12
N LEU A 13 40.48 -4.65 23.01
CA LEU A 13 39.30 -5.47 22.66
C LEU A 13 38.17 -5.35 23.69
N GLY A 14 38.49 -5.29 24.99
CA GLY A 14 37.51 -5.07 26.06
C GLY A 14 36.88 -3.68 26.03
N VAL A 15 37.66 -2.64 25.75
CA VAL A 15 37.16 -1.26 25.62
C VAL A 15 36.28 -1.10 24.36
N PHE A 16 36.64 -1.72 23.23
CA PHE A 16 35.78 -1.72 22.03
C PHE A 16 34.51 -2.58 22.20
N ALA A 17 34.57 -3.69 22.95
CA ALA A 17 33.38 -4.48 23.28
C ALA A 17 32.43 -3.73 24.23
N SER A 18 32.96 -2.88 25.12
CA SER A 18 32.15 -2.08 26.04
C SER A 18 31.42 -0.89 25.39
N LEU A 19 31.85 -0.45 24.20
CA LEU A 19 31.15 0.59 23.41
C LEU A 19 29.98 0.02 22.58
N ALA A 20 29.83 -1.30 22.52
CA ALA A 20 28.72 -1.98 21.83
C ALA A 20 27.52 -2.28 22.75
N PHE A 21 27.62 -2.00 24.05
CA PHE A 21 26.48 -2.09 24.97
C PHE A 21 25.57 -0.88 24.73
N GLY A 22 24.39 -1.13 24.17
CA GLY A 22 23.37 -0.12 23.89
C GLY A 22 23.33 0.38 22.44
N GLN A 23 24.17 -0.08 21.51
CA GLN A 23 24.02 0.29 20.09
C GLN A 23 23.07 -0.66 19.36
N ARG A 24 22.01 -0.10 18.76
CA ARG A 24 21.10 -0.86 17.89
C ARG A 24 21.84 -1.27 16.62
N ARG A 25 21.69 -2.54 16.22
CA ARG A 25 22.23 -3.03 14.95
C ARG A 25 21.28 -2.66 13.82
N ASN A 26 21.83 -2.29 12.67
CA ASN A 26 21.03 -2.11 11.46
C ASN A 26 20.26 -3.39 11.16
N GLN A 27 19.02 -3.25 10.71
CA GLN A 27 18.12 -4.39 10.55
C GLN A 27 17.25 -4.24 9.30
N ILE A 28 16.88 -5.40 8.76
CA ILE A 28 15.86 -5.52 7.72
C ILE A 28 14.59 -6.02 8.42
N GLU A 29 13.49 -5.31 8.22
CA GLU A 29 12.19 -5.63 8.78
C GLU A 29 11.22 -5.93 7.66
N PHE A 30 10.44 -6.99 7.84
CA PHE A 30 9.32 -7.33 6.98
C PHE A 30 8.05 -7.24 7.82
N TYR A 31 7.05 -6.57 7.31
CA TYR A 31 5.75 -6.47 7.97
C TYR A 31 4.65 -6.45 6.93
N GLY A 32 3.53 -7.07 7.27
CA GLY A 32 2.34 -7.09 6.45
C GLY A 32 1.13 -6.69 7.28
N GLY A 33 0.05 -6.36 6.59
CA GLY A 33 -1.18 -5.98 7.24
C GLY A 33 -2.29 -5.68 6.25
N ALA A 34 -3.42 -5.26 6.76
CA ALA A 34 -4.53 -4.76 5.97
C ALA A 34 -4.35 -3.26 5.70
N ALA A 35 -4.49 -2.86 4.44
CA ALA A 35 -4.57 -1.47 4.03
C ALA A 35 -6.05 -1.08 3.92
N PHE A 36 -6.45 -0.03 4.64
CA PHE A 36 -7.79 0.52 4.58
C PHE A 36 -7.73 1.87 3.89
N PRO A 37 -8.47 2.08 2.78
CA PRO A 37 -8.57 3.40 2.18
C PRO A 37 -9.25 4.35 3.17
N LEU A 38 -8.56 5.42 3.55
CA LEU A 38 -9.08 6.46 4.44
C LEU A 38 -9.56 7.70 3.68
N ALA A 39 -9.05 7.91 2.47
CA ALA A 39 -9.40 9.00 1.58
C ALA A 39 -8.87 8.70 0.16
N PRO A 40 -9.37 9.36 -0.89
CA PRO A 40 -10.58 10.20 -0.91
C PRO A 40 -11.87 9.35 -0.80
N GLU A 41 -13.01 9.96 -0.43
CA GLU A 41 -14.29 9.25 -0.21
C GLU A 41 -14.74 8.42 -1.43
N THR A 42 -14.60 8.97 -2.63
CA THR A 42 -14.90 8.27 -3.89
C THR A 42 -14.08 6.99 -4.08
N PHE A 43 -12.85 6.92 -3.54
CA PHE A 43 -12.04 5.70 -3.59
C PHE A 43 -12.57 4.65 -2.60
N LYS A 44 -13.12 5.08 -1.46
CA LYS A 44 -13.67 4.18 -0.43
C LYS A 44 -14.97 3.50 -0.85
N ASP A 45 -15.73 4.13 -1.75
CA ASP A 45 -17.02 3.62 -2.21
C ASP A 45 -16.88 2.32 -3.01
N TYR A 46 -15.75 2.17 -3.71
CA TYR A 46 -15.50 1.07 -4.62
C TYR A 46 -14.31 0.21 -4.20
N THR A 47 -13.29 0.80 -3.57
CA THR A 47 -12.09 0.05 -3.17
C THR A 47 -12.22 -0.47 -1.74
N LYS A 48 -12.11 -1.79 -1.58
CA LYS A 48 -12.15 -2.52 -0.30
C LYS A 48 -10.76 -2.69 0.29
N VAL A 49 -10.71 -3.35 1.45
CA VAL A 49 -9.49 -3.69 2.19
C VAL A 49 -8.45 -4.30 1.25
N GLY A 50 -7.26 -3.71 1.25
CA GLY A 50 -6.10 -4.22 0.53
C GLY A 50 -5.21 -5.06 1.43
N LEU A 51 -4.43 -5.95 0.82
CA LEU A 51 -3.31 -6.60 1.49
C LEU A 51 -2.06 -5.75 1.26
N SER A 52 -1.35 -5.46 2.35
CA SER A 52 -0.09 -4.73 2.33
C SER A 52 1.07 -5.62 2.73
N GLY A 53 2.15 -5.56 1.97
CA GLY A 53 3.44 -6.15 2.30
C GLY A 53 4.50 -5.09 2.21
N ASN A 54 5.32 -4.96 3.25
CA ASN A 54 6.36 -3.94 3.32
C ASN A 54 7.68 -4.58 3.76
N ALA A 55 8.75 -4.10 3.15
CA ALA A 55 10.12 -4.36 3.55
C ALA A 55 10.78 -3.02 3.86
N GLN A 56 11.51 -2.93 4.97
CA GLN A 56 12.29 -1.75 5.27
C GLN A 56 13.67 -2.08 5.81
N TYR A 57 14.64 -1.28 5.41
CA TYR A 57 15.96 -1.25 6.00
C TYR A 57 16.03 -0.12 7.03
N VAL A 58 16.52 -0.42 8.23
CA VAL A 58 16.67 0.56 9.30
C VAL A 58 18.14 0.71 9.67
N LEU A 59 18.65 1.91 9.43
CA LEU A 59 19.97 2.36 9.84
C LEU A 59 19.88 3.03 11.20
N PHE A 60 20.74 2.67 12.15
CA PHE A 60 20.78 3.30 13.48
C PHE A 60 21.99 4.22 13.63
N PRO A 61 21.88 5.51 13.29
CA PRO A 61 22.92 6.47 13.65
C PRO A 61 23.07 6.66 15.16
N SER A 62 22.03 6.34 15.95
CA SER A 62 22.10 6.33 17.42
C SER A 62 21.19 5.26 18.03
N PRO A 63 21.39 4.89 19.30
CA PRO A 63 20.55 3.94 20.03
C PRO A 63 19.05 4.27 20.07
N ARG A 64 18.66 5.54 19.85
CA ARG A 64 17.27 6.00 19.94
C ARG A 64 16.72 6.58 18.64
N LEU A 65 17.47 6.50 17.54
CA LEU A 65 17.05 7.02 16.25
C LEU A 65 17.35 6.00 15.15
N GLY A 66 16.30 5.57 14.47
CA GLY A 66 16.40 4.85 13.20
C GLY A 66 16.13 5.78 12.02
N ILE A 67 16.87 5.59 10.92
CA ILE A 67 16.52 6.10 9.60
C ILE A 67 16.01 4.91 8.79
N THR A 68 14.79 5.00 8.29
CA THR A 68 14.15 3.92 7.55
C THR A 68 14.19 4.20 6.06
N PHE A 69 14.39 3.16 5.26
CA PHE A 69 14.17 3.14 3.82
C PHE A 69 13.21 1.99 3.55
N ASN A 70 12.06 2.29 2.98
CA ASN A 70 10.98 1.32 2.80
C ASN A 70 10.63 1.12 1.33
N VAL A 71 10.21 -0.11 1.04
CA VAL A 71 9.43 -0.44 -0.14
C VAL A 71 8.21 -1.22 0.30
N GLY A 72 7.05 -0.84 -0.20
CA GLY A 72 5.77 -1.44 0.14
C GLY A 72 4.96 -1.74 -1.09
N TYR A 73 4.16 -2.79 -1.04
CA TYR A 73 3.17 -3.10 -2.06
C TYR A 73 1.81 -3.26 -1.40
N GLU A 74 0.80 -2.59 -1.93
CA GLU A 74 -0.58 -2.68 -1.49
C GLU A 74 -1.43 -3.10 -2.69
N ALA A 75 -2.08 -4.26 -2.60
CA ALA A 75 -3.06 -4.72 -3.57
C ALA A 75 -4.44 -4.52 -3.02
N PHE A 76 -5.22 -3.65 -3.64
CA PHE A 76 -6.59 -3.38 -3.23
C PHE A 76 -7.58 -4.25 -4.03
N SER A 77 -8.62 -4.70 -3.33
CA SER A 77 -9.79 -5.32 -3.97
C SER A 77 -10.86 -4.26 -4.24
N THR A 78 -11.73 -4.50 -5.21
CA THR A 78 -12.81 -3.57 -5.57
C THR A 78 -14.17 -4.27 -5.48
N ASP A 79 -15.19 -3.51 -5.13
CA ASP A 79 -16.59 -3.88 -5.30
C ASP A 79 -17.02 -3.69 -6.77
N ASP A 80 -16.80 -4.73 -7.58
CA ASP A 80 -17.05 -4.67 -9.03
C ASP A 80 -18.52 -4.36 -9.36
N GLU A 81 -19.48 -4.86 -8.57
CA GLU A 81 -20.91 -4.57 -8.77
C GLU A 81 -21.21 -3.08 -8.56
N LYS A 82 -20.75 -2.51 -7.43
CA LYS A 82 -20.95 -1.08 -7.16
C LYS A 82 -20.25 -0.19 -8.17
N PHE A 83 -19.06 -0.60 -8.61
CA PHE A 83 -18.30 0.14 -9.59
C PHE A 83 -19.00 0.11 -10.96
N THR A 84 -19.55 -1.04 -11.36
CA THR A 84 -20.38 -1.18 -12.57
C THR A 84 -21.61 -0.27 -12.53
N ASP A 85 -22.32 -0.27 -11.41
CA ASP A 85 -23.51 0.58 -11.23
C ASP A 85 -23.16 2.07 -11.23
N ALA A 86 -22.06 2.46 -10.58
CA ALA A 86 -21.58 3.84 -10.57
C ALA A 86 -21.23 4.33 -11.97
N LEU A 87 -20.49 3.52 -12.73
CA LEU A 87 -20.08 3.85 -14.10
C LEU A 87 -21.28 4.02 -15.04
N SER A 88 -22.25 3.10 -14.97
CA SER A 88 -23.51 3.22 -15.75
C SER A 88 -24.29 4.46 -15.35
N THR A 89 -24.36 4.77 -14.05
CA THR A 89 -25.08 5.94 -13.54
C THR A 89 -24.43 7.24 -13.99
N GLU A 90 -23.11 7.30 -14.05
CA GLU A 90 -22.38 8.47 -14.53
C GLU A 90 -22.68 8.78 -15.99
N PHE A 91 -22.77 7.76 -16.84
CA PHE A 91 -23.07 7.96 -18.27
C PHE A 91 -24.55 8.17 -18.58
N THR A 92 -25.44 7.43 -17.92
CA THR A 92 -26.86 7.35 -18.31
C THR A 92 -27.83 7.96 -17.29
N GLY A 93 -27.36 8.28 -16.09
CA GLY A 93 -28.20 8.68 -14.96
C GLY A 93 -28.95 7.52 -14.29
N GLN A 94 -28.75 6.28 -14.73
CA GLN A 94 -29.39 5.07 -14.20
C GLN A 94 -28.35 3.97 -13.95
N THR A 95 -28.62 3.13 -12.94
CA THR A 95 -27.74 2.01 -12.59
C THR A 95 -27.72 0.93 -13.66
N ALA A 96 -26.67 0.12 -13.70
CA ALA A 96 -26.60 -1.00 -14.62
C ALA A 96 -27.71 -2.03 -14.30
N SER A 97 -27.98 -2.22 -13.00
CA SER A 97 -29.09 -3.02 -12.49
C SER A 97 -30.48 -2.57 -13.00
N TYR A 98 -30.72 -1.26 -13.16
CA TYR A 98 -31.95 -0.75 -13.75
C TYR A 98 -32.11 -1.22 -15.20
N TRP A 99 -31.07 -1.06 -16.03
CA TRP A 99 -31.09 -1.44 -17.44
C TRP A 99 -31.25 -2.95 -17.64
N VAL A 100 -30.59 -3.76 -16.82
CA VAL A 100 -30.80 -5.22 -16.82
C VAL A 100 -32.26 -5.55 -16.48
N GLY A 101 -32.84 -4.86 -15.49
CA GLY A 101 -34.24 -5.04 -15.09
C GLY A 101 -35.27 -4.64 -16.16
N GLN A 102 -34.92 -3.74 -17.08
CA GLN A 102 -35.76 -3.39 -18.23
C GLN A 102 -35.76 -4.47 -19.34
N GLY A 103 -34.89 -5.49 -19.24
CA GLY A 103 -34.90 -6.63 -20.15
C GLY A 103 -34.04 -6.47 -21.40
N PHE A 104 -33.09 -5.52 -21.41
CA PHE A 104 -32.18 -5.29 -22.56
C PHE A 104 -31.19 -6.44 -22.85
N GLY A 105 -31.23 -7.55 -22.09
CA GLY A 105 -30.42 -8.75 -22.36
C GLY A 105 -28.92 -8.57 -22.17
N LEU A 106 -28.51 -7.54 -21.41
CA LEU A 106 -27.11 -7.19 -21.17
C LEU A 106 -26.57 -7.86 -19.92
N SER A 107 -25.25 -8.06 -19.87
CA SER A 107 -24.54 -8.50 -18.67
C SER A 107 -23.41 -7.52 -18.34
N PRO A 108 -23.72 -6.29 -17.89
CA PRO A 108 -22.74 -5.26 -17.62
C PRO A 108 -21.80 -5.69 -16.48
N SER A 109 -20.50 -5.48 -16.68
CA SER A 109 -19.49 -5.73 -15.65
C SER A 109 -18.32 -4.76 -15.79
N ALA A 110 -17.87 -4.18 -14.69
CA ALA A 110 -16.67 -3.38 -14.61
C ALA A 110 -15.82 -3.83 -13.42
N THR A 111 -14.51 -3.95 -13.64
CA THR A 111 -13.52 -4.26 -12.61
C THR A 111 -12.45 -3.17 -12.64
N VAL A 112 -12.04 -2.70 -11.46
CA VAL A 112 -10.82 -1.90 -11.31
C VAL A 112 -9.91 -2.60 -10.31
N LYS A 113 -8.64 -2.81 -10.68
CA LYS A 113 -7.61 -3.30 -9.77
C LYS A 113 -6.64 -2.16 -9.51
N SER A 114 -6.64 -1.66 -8.29
CA SER A 114 -5.68 -0.64 -7.86
C SER A 114 -4.55 -1.29 -7.08
N ASN A 115 -3.35 -1.20 -7.63
CA ASN A 115 -2.12 -1.62 -6.98
C ASN A 115 -1.27 -0.40 -6.68
N LEU A 116 -0.66 -0.38 -5.51
CA LEU A 116 0.21 0.69 -5.07
C LEU A 116 1.58 0.13 -4.71
N LEU A 117 2.61 0.61 -5.41
CA LEU A 117 4.00 0.44 -5.01
C LEU A 117 4.45 1.70 -4.28
N ARG A 118 4.90 1.53 -3.06
CA ARG A 118 5.40 2.59 -2.19
C ARG A 118 6.90 2.48 -2.09
N ILE A 119 7.60 3.59 -2.24
CA ILE A 119 9.02 3.70 -1.90
C ILE A 119 9.19 4.94 -1.04
N GLY A 120 9.87 4.82 0.09
CA GLY A 120 9.96 5.93 1.02
C GLY A 120 11.17 5.89 1.91
N ALA A 121 11.33 6.99 2.62
CA ALA A 121 12.31 7.11 3.69
C ALA A 121 11.70 7.84 4.87
N GLY A 122 12.19 7.54 6.06
CA GLY A 122 11.63 8.06 7.29
C GLY A 122 12.61 8.15 8.43
N VAL A 123 12.13 8.79 9.49
CA VAL A 123 12.79 8.90 10.78
C VAL A 123 11.96 8.17 11.82
N ARG A 124 12.63 7.41 12.65
CA ARG A 124 12.02 6.54 13.66
C ARG A 124 12.67 6.75 15.02
N PRO A 125 12.24 7.76 15.80
CA PRO A 125 12.68 7.90 17.18
C PRO A 125 12.08 6.80 18.07
N TYR A 126 12.92 6.21 18.91
CA TYR A 126 12.53 5.16 19.85
C TYR A 126 12.24 5.74 21.23
N LEU A 127 11.15 5.26 21.83
CA LEU A 127 10.68 5.63 23.15
C LEU A 127 11.18 4.66 24.24
N THR A 128 11.73 3.51 23.84
CA THR A 128 12.30 2.51 24.74
C THR A 128 13.76 2.21 24.43
N ASP A 129 14.45 1.72 25.46
CA ASP A 129 15.85 1.32 25.36
C ASP A 129 16.06 0.13 24.41
N PRO A 130 17.24 0.02 23.79
CA PRO A 130 17.56 -1.06 22.83
C PRO A 130 17.39 -2.46 23.40
N GLU A 131 17.62 -2.64 24.70
CA GLU A 131 17.60 -3.91 25.42
C GLU A 131 16.19 -4.34 25.84
N ALA A 132 15.18 -3.47 25.65
CA ALA A 132 13.81 -3.79 26.02
C ALA A 132 13.24 -4.91 25.12
N ASN A 133 12.62 -5.91 25.74
CA ASN A 133 11.92 -7.01 25.05
C ASN A 133 10.78 -6.52 24.15
N THR A 134 10.24 -5.33 24.43
CA THR A 134 9.21 -4.67 23.63
C THR A 134 9.68 -3.27 23.27
N GLN A 135 9.54 -2.92 22.00
CA GLN A 135 10.03 -1.65 21.48
C GLN A 135 8.89 -0.74 21.05
N PHE A 136 8.85 0.47 21.62
CA PHE A 136 7.95 1.52 21.18
C PHE A 136 8.75 2.56 20.40
N PHE A 137 8.18 3.00 19.28
CA PHE A 137 8.76 4.03 18.44
C PHE A 137 7.65 4.83 17.77
N LEU A 138 7.98 6.05 17.36
CA LEU A 138 7.17 6.83 16.45
C LEU A 138 7.79 6.71 15.05
N LEU A 139 6.97 6.64 14.01
CA LEU A 139 7.44 6.59 12.63
C LEU A 139 6.88 7.78 11.86
N GLY A 140 7.77 8.67 11.43
CA GLY A 140 7.47 9.71 10.45
C GLY A 140 8.14 9.34 9.12
N GLN A 141 7.36 9.22 8.05
CA GLN A 141 7.88 8.79 6.75
C GLN A 141 7.30 9.62 5.61
N VAL A 142 8.13 9.84 4.60
CA VAL A 142 7.73 10.39 3.31
C VAL A 142 7.77 9.26 2.30
N ASN A 143 6.69 9.10 1.56
CA ASN A 143 6.49 8.01 0.63
C ASN A 143 6.16 8.57 -0.74
N PHE A 144 6.87 8.09 -1.75
CA PHE A 144 6.48 8.19 -3.14
C PHE A 144 5.62 6.98 -3.48
N ASN A 145 4.40 7.22 -3.95
CA ASN A 145 3.45 6.17 -4.31
C ASN A 145 3.30 6.10 -5.82
N LEU A 146 3.64 4.96 -6.40
CA LEU A 146 3.36 4.58 -7.78
C LEU A 146 2.04 3.82 -7.78
N ILE A 147 1.00 4.41 -8.35
CA ILE A 147 -0.33 3.81 -8.42
C ILE A 147 -0.49 3.25 -9.83
N LYS A 148 -0.80 1.95 -9.93
CA LYS A 148 -1.20 1.30 -11.18
C LYS A 148 -2.66 0.88 -11.03
N ASN A 149 -3.50 1.35 -11.94
CA ASN A 149 -4.88 0.94 -12.04
C ASN A 149 -5.05 0.15 -13.33
N ASP A 150 -5.52 -1.09 -13.21
CA ASP A 150 -5.93 -1.89 -14.36
C ASP A 150 -7.46 -1.86 -14.41
N PHE A 151 -8.04 -1.41 -15.52
CA PHE A 151 -9.48 -1.22 -15.69
C PHE A 151 -10.03 -2.11 -16.81
N SER A 152 -11.15 -2.77 -16.56
CA SER A 152 -11.88 -3.47 -17.60
C SER A 152 -13.38 -3.25 -17.43
N ALA A 153 -14.08 -3.11 -18.54
CA ALA A 153 -15.49 -2.84 -18.61
C ALA A 153 -16.12 -3.60 -19.78
N LYS A 154 -17.29 -4.19 -19.58
CA LYS A 154 -18.02 -4.91 -20.61
C LYS A 154 -19.48 -4.50 -20.58
N GLU A 155 -20.01 -4.21 -21.75
CA GLU A 155 -21.44 -3.93 -21.97
C GLU A 155 -22.00 -2.82 -21.06
N ILE A 156 -21.18 -1.84 -20.70
CA ILE A 156 -21.60 -0.74 -19.82
C ILE A 156 -22.52 0.20 -20.59
N PRO A 157 -23.79 0.37 -20.16
CA PRO A 157 -24.69 1.32 -20.81
C PRO A 157 -24.12 2.73 -20.73
N TYR A 158 -24.09 3.44 -21.86
CA TYR A 158 -23.64 4.84 -21.88
C TYR A 158 -24.62 5.81 -22.54
N GLN A 159 -25.56 5.32 -23.36
CA GLN A 159 -26.59 6.15 -23.96
C GLN A 159 -27.85 5.34 -24.20
N TYR A 160 -29.00 5.93 -23.91
CA TYR A 160 -30.32 5.38 -24.25
C TYR A 160 -31.04 6.29 -25.24
N ASP A 161 -31.43 5.76 -26.38
CA ASP A 161 -32.29 6.41 -27.35
C ASP A 161 -33.74 5.97 -27.12
N ALA A 162 -34.50 6.84 -26.47
CA ALA A 162 -35.91 6.61 -26.17
C ALA A 162 -36.83 6.61 -27.40
N VAL A 163 -36.38 7.14 -28.55
CA VAL A 163 -37.19 7.17 -29.78
C VAL A 163 -37.16 5.82 -30.47
N ASN A 164 -36.00 5.18 -30.50
CA ASN A 164 -35.79 3.90 -31.16
C ASN A 164 -35.79 2.71 -30.20
N ASP A 165 -35.94 2.97 -28.89
CA ASP A 165 -35.81 2.00 -27.80
C ASP A 165 -34.48 1.22 -27.86
N GLN A 166 -33.38 1.96 -28.06
CA GLN A 166 -32.04 1.39 -28.23
C GLN A 166 -31.12 1.80 -27.08
N LEU A 167 -30.45 0.82 -26.48
CA LEU A 167 -29.40 1.05 -25.49
C LEU A 167 -28.02 0.80 -26.11
N PHE A 168 -27.17 1.82 -26.04
CA PHE A 168 -25.78 1.75 -26.48
C PHE A 168 -24.88 1.44 -25.30
N PHE A 169 -23.89 0.59 -25.56
CA PHE A 169 -22.99 0.06 -24.55
C PHE A 169 -21.52 0.21 -24.94
N LEU A 170 -20.66 0.32 -23.93
CA LEU A 170 -19.22 0.44 -24.05
C LEU A 170 -18.56 -0.81 -23.47
N THR A 171 -17.64 -1.36 -24.23
CA THR A 171 -16.75 -2.45 -23.80
C THR A 171 -15.32 -1.97 -24.00
N PHE A 172 -14.51 -2.08 -22.95
CA PHE A 172 -13.12 -1.66 -22.92
C PHE A 172 -12.32 -2.68 -22.11
N ASN A 173 -11.15 -3.06 -22.62
CA ASN A 173 -10.21 -3.89 -21.89
C ASN A 173 -8.81 -3.26 -21.98
N ASP A 174 -8.28 -2.78 -20.86
CA ASP A 174 -6.92 -2.21 -20.81
C ASP A 174 -5.84 -3.29 -21.00
N GLU A 175 -6.18 -4.59 -20.95
CA GLU A 175 -5.24 -5.66 -21.26
C GLU A 175 -4.92 -5.79 -22.76
N GLU A 176 -5.61 -5.05 -23.64
CA GLU A 176 -5.41 -5.08 -25.10
C GLU A 176 -4.53 -3.93 -25.65
N TYR A 177 -4.02 -3.03 -24.78
CA TYR A 177 -3.14 -1.90 -25.14
C TYR A 177 -1.84 -1.88 -24.31
#